data_AF-A0A5J9VBU6-F1
#
_entry.id   AF-A0A5J9VBU6-F1
#
_cell.length_a   1.000
_cell.length_b   1.000
_cell.length_c   1.000
_cell.angle_alpha   90.00
_cell.angle_beta   90.00
_cell.angle_gamma   90.00
#
_symmetry.space_group_name_H-M   'P 1'
#
loop_
_entity.id
_entity.type
_entity.pdbx_description
1 polymer ?
#
loop_
_entity_poly.entity_id
_entity_poly.type
_entity_poly.pdbx_seq_one_letter_code
_entity_poly.pdbx_strand_id
1 'polypeptide(L)'
;MVDAIMDKKMRAEKYSIKKCLDTTDCMEELTDEDKAIASEVFEDDKNKEMFMKHKNHNVRLLWLRRKITALRKLTGLASLYPSEMGEIIKAGAETMLKTAFKVLNKQGRCIILRSIQDEDEGAAADNQSGMNDDN
;
A
#
# COMPACT_ATOMS: atom_id res chain seq x y z
N MET A 1 11.27 -23.70 7.42
CA MET A 1 10.92 -22.41 8.07
C MET A 1 12.16 -21.57 8.36
N VAL A 2 13.22 -22.18 8.89
CA VAL A 2 14.53 -21.53 9.15
C VAL A 2 15.15 -20.94 7.88
N ASP A 3 15.10 -21.67 6.75
CA ASP A 3 15.66 -21.20 5.47
C ASP A 3 14.96 -19.93 4.96
N ALA A 4 13.63 -19.87 5.04
CA ALA A 4 12.85 -18.70 4.65
C ALA A 4 13.09 -17.47 5.56
N ILE A 5 13.41 -17.71 6.85
CA ILE A 5 13.76 -16.64 7.80
C ILE A 5 15.17 -16.12 7.52
N MET A 6 16.13 -17.01 7.24
CA MET A 6 17.49 -16.62 6.87
C MET A 6 17.54 -15.88 5.53
N ASP A 7 16.79 -16.33 4.53
CA ASP A 7 16.68 -15.66 3.23
C ASP A 7 16.10 -14.25 3.37
N LYS A 8 15.06 -14.07 4.21
CA LYS A 8 14.51 -12.74 4.51
C LYS A 8 15.55 -11.84 5.19
N LYS A 9 16.31 -12.38 6.16
CA LYS A 9 17.38 -11.63 6.84
C LYS A 9 18.50 -11.22 5.88
N MET A 10 18.97 -12.13 5.03
CA MET A 10 19.99 -11.81 4.02
C MET A 10 19.51 -10.78 3.00
N ARG A 11 18.22 -10.83 2.60
CA ARG A 11 17.65 -9.80 1.72
C ARG A 11 17.57 -8.44 2.41
N ALA A 12 17.15 -8.39 3.68
CA ALA A 12 17.08 -7.16 4.45
C ALA A 12 18.46 -6.50 4.64
N GLU A 13 19.51 -7.30 4.83
CA GLU A 13 20.90 -6.79 4.89
C GLU A 13 21.39 -6.31 3.52
N LYS A 14 21.11 -7.05 2.45
CA LYS A 14 21.55 -6.72 1.09
C LYS A 14 20.90 -5.45 0.54
N TYR A 15 19.65 -5.21 0.94
CA TYR A 15 18.81 -4.09 0.50
C TYR A 15 18.42 -3.19 1.68
N SER A 16 19.38 -2.95 2.59
CA SER A 16 19.16 -2.11 3.76
C SER A 16 18.89 -0.65 3.37
N ILE A 17 18.08 0.03 4.20
CA ILE A 17 17.77 1.45 4.00
C ILE A 17 19.03 2.30 3.99
N LYS A 18 19.97 2.02 4.91
CA LYS A 18 21.27 2.72 4.98
C LYS A 18 21.97 2.73 3.64
N LYS A 19 22.07 1.57 2.98
CA LYS A 19 22.75 1.44 1.70
C LYS A 19 22.02 2.18 0.56
N CYS A 20 20.69 2.24 0.62
CA CYS A 20 19.89 3.03 -0.32
C CYS A 20 20.16 4.53 -0.14
N LEU A 21 20.24 5.01 1.11
CA LEU A 21 20.55 6.40 1.45
C LEU A 21 21.97 6.77 1.02
N ASP A 22 22.98 5.98 1.41
CA ASP A 22 24.39 6.21 1.03
C ASP A 22 24.53 6.31 -0.51
N THR A 23 23.82 5.45 -1.24
CA THR A 23 23.82 5.45 -2.72
C THR A 23 23.12 6.68 -3.30
N THR A 24 22.08 7.17 -2.63
CA THR A 24 21.28 8.33 -3.05
C THR A 24 22.01 9.63 -2.78
N ASP A 25 22.76 9.71 -1.67
CA ASP A 25 23.58 10.86 -1.33
C ASP A 25 24.67 11.12 -2.39
N CYS A 26 25.21 10.05 -2.98
CA CYS A 26 26.15 10.12 -4.10
C CYS A 26 25.52 10.49 -5.46
N MET A 27 24.19 10.65 -5.58
CA MET A 27 23.55 11.11 -6.82
C MET A 27 23.56 12.64 -6.85
N GLU A 28 24.51 13.23 -7.57
CA GLU A 28 24.69 14.68 -7.68
C GLU A 28 23.54 15.35 -8.47
N GLU A 29 22.82 14.59 -9.30
CA GLU A 29 21.72 15.11 -10.12
C GLU A 29 20.39 15.22 -9.35
N LEU A 30 20.37 14.88 -8.07
CA LEU A 30 19.22 15.06 -7.19
C LEU A 30 19.46 16.23 -6.24
N THR A 31 18.46 17.08 -6.07
CA THR A 31 18.47 18.15 -5.06
C THR A 31 18.31 17.56 -3.67
N ASP A 32 18.66 18.32 -2.63
CA ASP A 32 18.48 17.87 -1.25
C ASP A 32 17.01 17.59 -0.90
N GLU A 33 16.08 18.34 -1.50
CA GLU A 33 14.64 18.07 -1.37
C GLU A 33 14.25 16.73 -2.02
N ASP A 34 14.77 16.43 -3.21
CA ASP A 34 14.54 15.14 -3.87
C ASP A 34 15.15 13.99 -3.06
N LYS A 35 16.32 14.18 -2.43
CA LYS A 35 16.94 13.20 -1.53
C LYS A 35 16.13 12.97 -0.26
N ALA A 36 15.55 14.03 0.32
CA ALA A 36 14.64 13.92 1.44
C ALA A 36 13.40 13.08 1.08
N ILE A 37 12.75 13.36 -0.05
CA ILE A 37 11.60 12.58 -0.52
C ILE A 37 12.00 11.14 -0.88
N ALA A 38 13.22 10.92 -1.39
CA ALA A 38 13.72 9.57 -1.66
C ALA A 38 13.77 8.71 -0.40
N SER A 39 13.99 9.29 0.79
CA SER A 39 13.97 8.55 2.06
C SER A 39 12.60 7.90 2.32
N GLU A 40 11.50 8.60 2.01
CA GLU A 40 10.14 8.07 2.09
C GLU A 40 9.91 6.92 1.09
N VAL A 41 10.49 7.02 -0.12
CA VAL A 41 10.41 5.93 -1.13
C VAL A 41 10.98 4.61 -0.59
N PHE A 42 12.00 4.69 0.27
CA PHE A 42 12.72 3.54 0.83
C PHE A 42 12.08 2.94 2.09
N GLU A 43 10.97 3.48 2.58
CA GLU A 43 10.18 2.82 3.63
C GLU A 43 9.63 1.47 3.15
N ASP A 44 9.32 1.36 1.85
CA ASP A 44 8.87 0.12 1.21
C ASP A 44 10.06 -0.80 0.85
N ASP A 45 10.05 -2.02 1.40
CA ASP A 45 11.04 -3.07 1.14
C ASP A 45 11.20 -3.42 -0.35
N LYS A 46 10.11 -3.42 -1.12
CA LYS A 46 10.17 -3.71 -2.56
C LYS A 46 10.87 -2.58 -3.32
N ASN A 47 10.66 -1.34 -2.90
CA ASN A 47 11.32 -0.19 -3.50
C ASN A 47 12.83 -0.21 -3.21
N LYS A 48 13.25 -0.52 -1.98
CA LYS A 48 14.68 -0.72 -1.64
C LYS A 48 15.33 -1.79 -2.50
N GLU A 49 14.69 -2.96 -2.60
CA GLU A 49 15.20 -4.07 -3.41
C GLU A 49 15.32 -3.68 -4.88
N MET A 50 14.30 -3.02 -5.44
CA MET A 50 14.31 -2.63 -6.85
C MET A 50 15.40 -1.58 -7.14
N PHE A 51 15.51 -0.55 -6.31
CA PHE A 51 16.53 0.48 -6.42
C PHE A 51 17.94 -0.13 -6.46
N MET A 52 18.24 -1.01 -5.51
CA MET A 52 19.55 -1.65 -5.38
C MET A 52 19.84 -2.70 -6.48
N LYS A 53 18.80 -3.27 -7.11
CA LYS A 53 18.97 -4.23 -8.22
C LYS A 53 19.32 -3.57 -9.55
N HIS A 54 18.95 -2.32 -9.77
CA HIS A 54 19.32 -1.60 -10.99
C HIS A 54 20.84 -1.39 -11.04
N LYS A 55 21.55 -2.09 -11.91
CA LYS A 55 23.02 -1.95 -12.04
C LYS A 55 23.43 -0.67 -12.79
N ASN A 56 22.62 -0.23 -13.75
CA ASN A 56 22.87 0.99 -14.51
C ASN A 56 22.45 2.21 -13.69
N HIS A 57 23.39 3.13 -13.47
CA HIS A 57 23.18 4.35 -12.69
C HIS A 57 22.01 5.20 -13.24
N ASN A 58 21.99 5.45 -14.55
CA ASN A 58 20.95 6.27 -15.18
C ASN A 58 19.56 5.66 -15.06
N VAL A 59 19.46 4.33 -15.19
CA VAL A 59 18.18 3.63 -15.02
C VAL A 59 17.70 3.74 -13.57
N ARG A 60 18.62 3.60 -12.60
CA ARG A 60 18.32 3.74 -11.17
C ARG A 60 17.85 5.16 -10.84
N LEU A 61 18.56 6.17 -11.32
CA LEU A 61 18.21 7.58 -11.16
C LEU A 61 16.83 7.90 -11.76
N LEU A 62 16.59 7.45 -13.01
CA LEU A 62 15.31 7.69 -13.68
C LEU A 62 14.14 7.00 -12.97
N TRP A 63 14.36 5.79 -12.46
CA TRP A 63 13.38 5.09 -11.65
C TRP A 63 13.06 5.85 -10.37
N LEU A 64 14.09 6.33 -9.65
CA LEU A 64 13.90 7.06 -8.40
C LEU A 64 13.19 8.40 -8.63
N ARG A 65 13.58 9.17 -9.66
CA ARG A 65 12.89 10.41 -10.06
C ARG A 65 11.39 10.22 -10.33
N ARG A 66 11.02 9.09 -10.96
CA ARG A 66 9.60 8.76 -11.17
C ARG A 66 8.87 8.51 -9.86
N LYS A 67 9.49 7.83 -8.91
CA LYS A 67 8.92 7.58 -7.58
C LYS A 67 8.74 8.88 -6.78
N ILE A 68 9.77 9.73 -6.74
CA ILE A 68 9.72 11.06 -6.11
C ILE A 68 8.60 11.91 -6.72
N THR A 69 8.51 11.95 -8.06
CA THR A 69 7.47 12.71 -8.77
C THR A 69 6.06 12.20 -8.42
N ALA A 70 5.89 10.88 -8.27
CA ALA A 70 4.60 10.31 -7.87
C ALA A 70 4.24 10.68 -6.42
N LEU A 71 5.20 10.60 -5.48
CA LEU A 71 4.99 11.01 -4.09
C LEU A 71 4.64 12.49 -3.97
N ARG A 72 5.39 13.37 -4.63
CA ARG A 72 5.14 14.82 -4.63
C ARG A 72 3.72 15.17 -5.10
N LYS A 73 3.18 14.43 -6.08
CA LYS A 73 1.79 14.59 -6.54
C LYS A 73 0.78 14.13 -5.48
N LEU A 74 1.04 13.02 -4.80
CA LEU A 74 0.16 12.48 -3.77
C LEU A 74 0.13 13.37 -2.52
N THR A 75 1.29 13.83 -2.05
CA THR A 75 1.38 14.76 -0.90
C THR A 75 0.73 16.11 -1.22
N GLY A 76 0.92 16.62 -2.44
CA GLY A 76 0.21 17.81 -2.92
C GLY A 76 -1.31 17.64 -2.87
N LEU A 77 -1.85 16.51 -3.33
CA LEU A 77 -3.28 16.22 -3.27
C LEU A 77 -3.80 16.03 -1.83
N ALA A 78 -3.02 15.37 -0.97
CA ALA A 78 -3.38 15.20 0.43
C ALA A 78 -3.44 16.54 1.17
N SER A 79 -2.62 17.52 0.78
CA SER A 79 -2.69 18.87 1.33
C SER A 79 -3.90 19.68 0.83
N LEU A 80 -4.47 19.31 -0.32
CA LEU A 80 -5.63 19.99 -0.91
C LEU A 80 -6.95 19.60 -0.25
N TYR A 81 -7.00 18.43 0.38
CA TYR A 81 -8.22 17.89 0.96
C TYR A 81 -8.07 17.65 2.47
N PRO A 82 -9.03 18.10 3.30
CA PRO A 82 -9.04 17.80 4.73
C PRO A 82 -8.97 16.29 4.99
N SER A 83 -8.40 15.88 6.14
CA SER A 83 -8.27 14.47 6.53
C SER A 83 -9.61 13.71 6.55
N GLU A 84 -10.71 14.41 6.84
CA GLU A 84 -12.07 13.87 6.83
C GLU A 84 -12.61 13.56 5.42
N MET A 85 -12.02 14.16 4.38
CA MET A 85 -12.43 13.98 2.99
C MET A 85 -12.13 12.57 2.47
N GLY A 86 -11.13 11.89 3.05
CA GLY A 86 -10.76 10.53 2.69
C GLY A 86 -11.90 9.53 2.91
N GLU A 87 -12.57 9.62 4.06
CA GLU A 87 -13.72 8.77 4.40
C GLU A 87 -14.91 9.02 3.46
N ILE A 88 -15.13 10.28 3.08
CA ILE A 88 -16.20 10.66 2.15
C ILE A 88 -15.94 10.07 0.75
N ILE A 89 -14.69 10.16 0.26
CA ILE A 89 -14.29 9.60 -1.04
C ILE A 89 -14.44 8.07 -1.04
N LYS A 90 -14.00 7.41 0.05
CA LYS A 90 -14.12 5.95 0.21
C LYS A 90 -15.59 5.50 0.19
N ALA A 91 -16.45 6.15 0.98
CA ALA A 91 -17.88 5.86 1.01
C ALA A 91 -18.54 6.06 -0.36
N GLY A 92 -18.15 7.13 -1.08
CA GLY A 92 -18.60 7.37 -2.45
C GLY A 92 -18.18 6.27 -3.43
N ALA A 93 -16.91 5.85 -3.38
CA ALA A 93 -16.39 4.78 -4.23
C ALA A 93 -17.09 3.44 -3.97
N GLU A 94 -17.27 3.07 -2.71
CA GLU A 94 -18.00 1.85 -2.32
C GLU A 94 -19.45 1.87 -2.82
N THR A 95 -20.13 3.01 -2.66
CA THR A 95 -21.52 3.17 -3.12
C THR A 95 -21.62 3.02 -4.64
N MET A 96 -20.70 3.63 -5.38
CA MET A 96 -20.63 3.50 -6.84
C MET A 96 -20.35 2.06 -7.27
N LEU A 97 -19.38 1.39 -6.64
CA LEU A 97 -19.08 -0.03 -6.90
C LEU A 97 -20.30 -0.92 -6.62
N LYS A 98 -20.91 -0.81 -5.43
CA LYS A 98 -22.13 -1.55 -5.05
C LYS A 98 -23.25 -1.34 -6.08
N THR A 99 -23.44 -0.12 -6.57
CA THR A 99 -24.47 0.20 -7.57
C THR A 99 -24.13 -0.39 -8.93
N ALA A 100 -22.87 -0.26 -9.39
CA ALA A 100 -22.40 -0.84 -10.64
C ALA A 100 -22.59 -2.36 -10.66
N PHE A 101 -22.25 -3.04 -9.55
CA PHE A 101 -22.49 -4.48 -9.42
C PHE A 101 -23.97 -4.84 -9.54
N LYS A 102 -24.87 -4.11 -8.88
CA LYS A 102 -26.33 -4.33 -9.02
C LYS A 102 -26.80 -4.22 -10.47
N VAL A 103 -26.31 -3.23 -11.21
CA VAL A 103 -26.64 -3.03 -12.64
C VAL A 103 -26.09 -4.17 -13.50
N LEU A 104 -24.83 -4.55 -13.30
CA LEU A 104 -24.18 -5.62 -14.06
C LEU A 104 -24.83 -6.99 -13.82
N ASN A 105 -25.24 -7.28 -12.58
CA ASN A 105 -26.00 -8.49 -12.24
C ASN A 105 -27.37 -8.51 -12.93
N LYS A 106 -28.09 -7.39 -12.95
CA LYS A 106 -29.39 -7.27 -13.63
C LYS A 106 -29.30 -7.52 -15.15
N GLN A 107 -28.15 -7.24 -15.75
CA GLN A 107 -27.91 -7.41 -17.19
C GLN A 107 -27.35 -8.80 -17.57
N GLY A 108 -27.11 -9.69 -16.62
CA GLY A 108 -26.53 -11.02 -16.88
C GLY A 108 -25.06 -10.96 -17.36
N ARG A 109 -24.35 -9.86 -17.07
CA ARG A 109 -22.97 -9.59 -17.56
C ARG A 109 -21.89 -9.77 -16.50
N CYS A 110 -22.18 -10.48 -15.41
CA CYS A 110 -21.22 -10.71 -14.33
C CYS A 110 -20.46 -12.02 -14.57
N ILE A 111 -19.30 -11.97 -15.22
CA ILE A 111 -18.49 -13.18 -15.51
C ILE A 111 -17.44 -13.46 -14.42
N ILE A 112 -17.04 -12.50 -13.58
CA ILE A 112 -16.09 -12.78 -12.48
C ILE A 112 -16.36 -11.81 -11.33
N LEU A 113 -16.54 -12.34 -10.11
CA LEU A 113 -15.94 -11.83 -8.86
C LEU A 113 -16.44 -12.63 -7.64
N ARG A 114 -16.09 -13.93 -7.59
CA ARG A 114 -16.25 -14.78 -6.40
C ARG A 114 -15.17 -14.51 -5.33
N SER A 115 -14.68 -13.27 -5.24
CA SER A 115 -13.50 -12.93 -4.41
C SER A 115 -13.66 -11.66 -3.59
N ILE A 116 -14.86 -11.07 -3.53
CA ILE A 116 -15.14 -9.88 -2.70
C ILE A 116 -16.29 -10.15 -1.69
N GLN A 117 -16.81 -11.38 -1.61
CA GLN A 117 -17.97 -11.69 -0.75
C GLN A 117 -17.66 -12.30 0.62
N ASP A 118 -16.40 -12.62 0.93
CA ASP A 118 -16.09 -13.35 2.17
C ASP A 118 -15.34 -12.48 3.19
N GLU A 119 -15.92 -11.36 3.63
CA GLU A 119 -15.65 -10.76 4.96
C GLU A 119 -16.87 -9.92 5.38
N ASP A 120 -18.02 -10.56 5.68
CA ASP A 120 -19.06 -9.97 6.57
C ASP A 120 -20.22 -10.93 6.94
N GLU A 121 -20.01 -12.26 6.87
CA GLU A 121 -20.94 -13.22 7.50
C GLU A 121 -20.18 -14.11 8.48
N GLY A 122 -20.16 -13.69 9.75
CA GLY A 122 -19.50 -14.44 10.81
C GLY A 122 -19.73 -13.87 12.20
N ALA A 123 -20.99 -13.77 12.65
CA ALA A 123 -21.36 -13.91 14.08
C ALA A 123 -22.88 -13.88 14.26
N ALA A 124 -23.52 -15.05 14.20
CA ALA A 124 -24.80 -15.29 14.86
C ALA A 124 -24.79 -16.69 15.48
N ALA A 125 -25.46 -16.82 16.63
CA ALA A 125 -25.55 -17.96 17.57
C ALA A 125 -24.32 -18.12 18.49
N ASP A 126 -24.43 -18.32 19.79
CA ASP A 126 -25.56 -18.46 20.71
C ASP A 126 -24.96 -18.29 22.12
N ASN A 127 -25.71 -17.72 23.06
CA ASN A 127 -25.66 -18.17 24.46
C ASN A 127 -26.85 -17.60 25.23
N GLN A 128 -27.95 -18.34 25.15
CA GLN A 128 -28.99 -18.36 26.17
C GLN A 128 -28.43 -19.18 27.34
N SER A 129 -28.05 -18.53 28.43
CA SER A 129 -27.94 -19.18 29.74
C SER A 129 -28.91 -18.49 30.68
N GLY A 130 -29.98 -19.21 31.02
CA GLY A 130 -30.93 -18.78 32.04
C GLY A 130 -30.24 -18.63 33.39
N MET A 131 -30.60 -17.56 34.09
CA MET A 131 -30.49 -17.44 35.53
C MET A 131 -31.88 -17.09 36.02
N ASN A 132 -32.59 -18.12 36.50
CA ASN A 132 -33.65 -17.95 37.49
C ASN A 132 -32.94 -17.87 38.83
N ASP A 133 -33.10 -16.77 39.56
CA ASP A 133 -32.90 -16.72 41.01
C ASP A 133 -33.82 -15.61 41.58
N ASP A 134 -34.86 -16.06 42.26
CA ASP A 134 -35.51 -15.57 43.48
C ASP A 134 -35.47 -14.06 43.83
N ASN A 135 -36.66 -13.44 43.83
CA ASN A 135 -37.32 -12.87 45.03
C ASN A 135 -38.75 -12.37 44.71
#